data_AF-A0A4R8T596-F1
#
_entry.id   AF-A0A4R8T596-F1
#
_cell.length_a   1.000
_cell.length_b   1.000
_cell.length_c   1.000
_cell.angle_alpha   90.00
_cell.angle_beta   90.00
_cell.angle_gamma   90.00
#
_symmetry.space_group_name_H-M   'P 1'
#
loop_
_entity.id
_entity.type
_entity.pdbx_description
1 polymer ?
#
loop_
_entity_poly.entity_id
_entity_poly.type
_entity_poly.pdbx_seq_one_letter_code
_entity_poly.pdbx_strand_id
1 'polypeptide(L)'
;MASATTPLLHDQAANYEDGLPTPAAYGQFQDHPAFVRACHSSWHHLSQNAVCWIRGGVVAYLTAVGAMVLDYKLREESPYSNWRVIYDFSVVTYSMLMAYHLTVLGWTYTHLYHPRIDETRRGWEYWLLRLASLPSNSDMKSLRKQFYFTLFYTVTTVFTFMNTVIYLFVTLPHDDETSGEPAQPQPSGGSSVSSMYESALGMEMTRLDDVHKHEPFTEIFGEGWFKAFVIINLFVASTAVTLVEIFWLNSIKRPVAVGAHTLGVTFCAGLYLGWAAIGKIETGADAFYWLDEKLIGSREAVVASSIGFVALAPIMYSFMYGLVGMKENMTRNHHKKPVGAAAEAEDQ
;
A
#
# COMPACT_ATOMS: atom_id res chain seq x y z
N MET A 1 -16.62 47.36 -47.08
CA MET A 1 -15.72 46.21 -47.20
C MET A 1 -14.46 46.52 -46.44
N ALA A 2 -14.31 45.96 -45.24
CA ALA A 2 -13.10 46.04 -44.43
C ALA A 2 -12.81 44.64 -43.87
N SER A 3 -11.53 44.30 -43.92
CA SER A 3 -10.93 42.97 -43.76
C SER A 3 -10.81 42.55 -42.29
N ALA A 4 -10.81 41.23 -42.10
CA ALA A 4 -10.80 40.51 -40.83
C ALA A 4 -9.51 40.64 -39.99
N THR A 5 -9.70 40.48 -38.67
CA THR A 5 -8.89 39.81 -37.59
C THR A 5 -9.12 40.65 -36.32
N THR A 6 -9.69 40.22 -35.20
CA THR A 6 -9.70 38.93 -34.49
C THR A 6 -10.80 39.03 -33.40
N PRO A 7 -11.74 38.08 -33.23
CA PRO A 7 -12.50 37.94 -31.99
C PRO A 7 -11.95 36.77 -31.17
N LEU A 8 -11.94 36.89 -29.84
CA LEU A 8 -12.15 35.83 -28.85
C LEU A 8 -11.57 36.27 -27.49
N LEU A 9 -12.34 37.09 -26.76
CA LEU A 9 -12.20 37.26 -25.32
C LEU A 9 -13.50 37.87 -24.77
N HIS A 10 -14.60 37.16 -24.98
CA HIS A 10 -15.84 37.38 -24.24
C HIS A 10 -16.55 36.04 -24.15
N ASP A 11 -16.40 35.37 -23.00
CA ASP A 11 -17.38 34.42 -22.43
C ASP A 11 -16.88 33.66 -21.18
N GLN A 12 -15.67 33.93 -20.67
CA GLN A 12 -15.17 33.26 -19.47
C GLN A 12 -15.53 33.93 -18.12
N ALA A 13 -16.39 34.94 -18.11
CA ALA A 13 -16.64 35.77 -16.92
C ALA A 13 -17.98 35.52 -16.20
N ALA A 14 -18.77 34.52 -16.59
CA ALA A 14 -20.16 34.40 -16.10
C ALA A 14 -20.47 33.26 -15.13
N ASN A 15 -19.51 32.40 -14.72
CA ASN A 15 -19.80 31.28 -13.80
C ASN A 15 -18.69 31.12 -12.75
N TYR A 16 -18.63 32.03 -11.78
CA TYR A 16 -17.64 31.99 -10.68
C TYR A 16 -18.30 31.82 -9.28
N GLU A 17 -19.50 31.24 -9.21
CA GLU A 17 -20.19 31.00 -7.94
C GLU A 17 -20.50 29.53 -7.59
N ASP A 18 -20.06 28.54 -8.38
CA ASP A 18 -20.24 27.13 -7.99
C ASP A 18 -19.06 26.25 -8.41
N GLY A 19 -18.30 25.75 -7.43
CA GLY A 19 -17.41 24.59 -7.57
C GLY A 19 -16.16 24.75 -8.43
N LEU A 20 -15.02 24.26 -7.91
CA LEU A 20 -13.78 24.11 -8.66
C LEU A 20 -14.00 23.30 -9.96
N PRO A 21 -13.21 23.56 -11.03
CA PRO A 21 -13.32 22.83 -12.28
C PRO A 21 -13.21 21.32 -12.00
N THR A 22 -14.20 20.57 -12.46
CA THR A 22 -14.19 19.11 -12.49
C THR A 22 -12.90 18.63 -13.15
N PRO A 23 -12.31 17.49 -12.70
CA PRO A 23 -11.17 16.90 -13.38
C PRO A 23 -11.48 16.85 -14.87
N ALA A 24 -10.59 17.43 -15.68
CA ALA A 24 -10.85 17.70 -17.08
C ALA A 24 -11.54 16.51 -17.75
N ALA A 25 -12.70 16.79 -18.35
CA ALA A 25 -13.40 15.85 -19.20
C ALA A 25 -12.38 15.17 -20.12
N TYR A 26 -12.43 13.83 -20.15
CA TYR A 26 -11.53 12.96 -20.90
C TYR A 26 -11.31 13.52 -22.31
N GLY A 27 -10.15 14.15 -22.56
CA GLY A 27 -9.83 14.75 -23.87
C GLY A 27 -9.12 16.10 -23.88
N GLN A 28 -9.01 16.84 -22.76
CA GLN A 28 -8.18 18.06 -22.73
C GLN A 28 -6.74 17.78 -22.29
N PHE A 29 -5.77 18.28 -23.07
CA PHE A 29 -4.32 18.05 -22.99
C PHE A 29 -3.60 18.60 -21.74
N GLN A 30 -4.32 18.97 -20.68
CA GLN A 30 -3.73 19.35 -19.40
C GLN A 30 -3.98 18.24 -18.37
N ASP A 31 -3.22 17.15 -18.51
CA ASP A 31 -3.19 16.09 -17.49
C ASP A 31 -2.63 16.66 -16.17
N HIS A 32 -3.43 16.60 -15.10
CA HIS A 32 -3.00 17.05 -13.79
C HIS A 32 -1.75 16.27 -13.31
N PRO A 33 -0.81 16.92 -12.59
CA PRO A 33 0.36 16.25 -12.03
C PRO A 33 -0.02 15.06 -11.12
N ALA A 34 0.85 14.05 -11.04
CA ALA A 34 0.60 12.84 -10.25
C ALA A 34 0.23 13.12 -8.78
N PHE A 35 0.81 14.17 -8.18
CA PHE A 35 0.52 14.62 -6.82
C PHE A 35 -0.95 15.00 -6.61
N VAL A 36 -1.50 15.82 -7.52
CA VAL A 36 -2.90 16.24 -7.50
C VAL A 36 -3.80 15.02 -7.70
N ARG A 37 -3.40 14.13 -8.61
CA ARG A 37 -4.17 12.94 -8.93
C ARG A 37 -4.21 11.93 -7.80
N ALA A 38 -3.18 11.88 -6.95
CA ALA A 38 -3.23 11.13 -5.70
C ALA A 38 -4.30 11.65 -4.74
N CYS A 39 -4.61 12.95 -4.78
CA CYS A 39 -5.57 13.58 -3.87
C CYS A 39 -7.03 13.50 -4.35
N HIS A 40 -7.26 13.17 -5.62
CA HIS A 40 -8.59 13.14 -6.21
C HIS A 40 -9.02 11.74 -6.59
N SER A 41 -10.28 11.42 -6.32
CA SER A 41 -10.93 10.21 -6.81
C SER A 41 -11.04 10.21 -8.34
N SER A 42 -11.06 9.01 -8.93
CA SER A 42 -11.42 8.85 -10.35
C SER A 42 -12.93 8.94 -10.59
N TRP A 43 -13.75 9.00 -9.54
CA TRP A 43 -15.21 8.88 -9.61
C TRP A 43 -15.87 10.22 -9.32
N HIS A 44 -16.71 10.71 -10.23
CA HIS A 44 -17.44 11.97 -10.08
C HIS A 44 -18.38 12.03 -8.86
N HIS A 45 -18.89 10.87 -8.40
CA HIS A 45 -19.80 10.79 -7.25
C HIS A 45 -19.07 10.82 -5.90
N LEU A 46 -17.75 10.63 -5.87
CA LEU A 46 -16.94 10.76 -4.67
C LEU A 46 -16.44 12.21 -4.56
N SER A 47 -17.12 13.00 -3.72
CA SER A 47 -16.72 14.37 -3.45
C SER A 47 -15.36 14.44 -2.75
N GLN A 48 -14.65 15.56 -2.91
CA GLN A 48 -13.34 15.76 -2.29
C GLN A 48 -13.40 15.66 -0.75
N ASN A 49 -14.49 16.13 -0.14
CA ASN A 49 -14.75 16.00 1.29
C ASN A 49 -14.85 14.52 1.70
N ALA A 50 -15.59 13.71 0.94
CA ALA A 50 -15.72 12.28 1.21
C ALA A 50 -14.38 11.55 1.10
N VAL A 51 -13.58 11.86 0.06
CA VAL A 51 -12.23 11.30 -0.09
C VAL A 51 -11.36 11.65 1.12
N CYS A 52 -11.39 12.91 1.59
CA CYS A 52 -10.63 13.33 2.76
C CYS A 52 -11.00 12.53 4.02
N TRP A 53 -12.30 12.36 4.28
CA TRP A 53 -12.79 11.58 5.43
C TRP A 53 -12.42 10.10 5.33
N ILE A 54 -12.57 9.48 4.16
CA ILE A 54 -12.19 8.08 3.95
C ILE A 54 -10.69 7.91 4.16
N ARG A 55 -9.85 8.81 3.63
CA ARG A 55 -8.39 8.79 3.87
C ARG A 55 -8.05 8.94 5.35
N GLY A 56 -8.75 9.83 6.07
CA GLY A 56 -8.61 9.98 7.51
C GLY A 56 -8.94 8.69 8.26
N GLY A 57 -10.05 8.04 7.89
CA GLY A 57 -10.44 6.74 8.43
C GLY A 57 -9.41 5.63 8.16
N VAL A 58 -8.87 5.56 6.93
CA VAL A 58 -7.79 4.61 6.58
C VAL A 58 -6.55 4.84 7.43
N VAL A 59 -6.09 6.09 7.57
CA VAL A 59 -4.92 6.41 8.41
C VAL A 59 -5.16 6.07 9.87
N ALA A 60 -6.33 6.41 10.43
CA ALA A 60 -6.69 6.08 11.80
C ALA A 60 -6.71 4.56 12.02
N TYR A 61 -7.30 3.81 11.09
CA TYR A 61 -7.32 2.36 11.10
C TYR A 61 -5.91 1.75 11.03
N LEU A 62 -5.09 2.18 10.08
CA LEU A 62 -3.70 1.73 9.97
C LEU A 62 -2.90 2.12 11.23
N THR A 63 -3.21 3.23 11.89
CA THR A 63 -2.44 3.65 13.07
C THR A 63 -2.76 2.76 14.25
N ALA A 64 -4.05 2.46 14.46
CA ALA A 64 -4.50 1.54 15.50
C ALA A 64 -3.96 0.12 15.27
N VAL A 65 -4.07 -0.39 14.04
CA VAL A 65 -3.55 -1.71 13.67
C VAL A 65 -2.03 -1.76 13.80
N GLY A 66 -1.32 -0.73 13.35
CA GLY A 66 0.15 -0.65 13.46
C GLY A 66 0.63 -0.73 14.91
N ALA A 67 -0.07 -0.04 15.83
CA ALA A 67 0.21 -0.15 17.26
C ALA A 67 -0.01 -1.58 17.79
N MET A 68 -1.07 -2.25 17.38
CA MET A 68 -1.36 -3.64 17.75
C MET A 68 -0.34 -4.63 17.17
N VAL A 69 0.06 -4.46 15.91
CA VAL A 69 1.11 -5.28 15.25
C VAL A 69 2.43 -5.12 15.99
N LEU A 70 2.80 -3.90 16.35
CA LEU A 70 4.04 -3.63 17.08
C LEU A 70 3.99 -4.26 18.48
N ASP A 71 2.88 -4.10 19.20
CA ASP A 71 2.67 -4.71 20.51
C ASP A 71 2.77 -6.24 20.46
N TYR A 72 2.13 -6.86 19.46
CA TYR A 72 2.22 -8.30 19.20
C TYR A 72 3.67 -8.75 18.97
N LYS A 73 4.38 -8.08 18.04
CA LYS A 73 5.75 -8.47 17.66
C LYS A 73 6.80 -8.20 18.75
N LEU A 74 6.56 -7.24 19.65
CA LEU A 74 7.47 -6.91 20.76
C LEU A 74 7.24 -7.78 22.01
N ARG A 75 6.04 -8.36 22.17
CA ARG A 75 5.70 -9.26 23.28
C ARG A 75 5.93 -10.74 22.97
N GLU A 76 6.14 -11.07 21.70
CA GLU A 76 6.49 -12.42 21.28
C GLU A 76 7.86 -12.83 21.83
N GLU A 77 7.87 -13.80 22.75
CA GLU A 77 9.10 -14.32 23.34
C GLU A 77 10.00 -14.91 22.26
N SER A 78 11.26 -14.49 22.27
CA SER A 78 12.22 -15.03 21.32
C SER A 78 13.65 -14.89 21.79
N PRO A 79 14.57 -15.74 21.29
CA PRO A 79 15.98 -15.63 21.61
C PRO A 79 16.68 -14.45 20.90
N TYR A 80 15.96 -13.70 20.06
CA TYR A 80 16.50 -12.64 19.20
C TYR A 80 16.16 -11.24 19.71
N SER A 81 16.91 -10.25 19.21
CA SER A 81 16.65 -8.85 19.53
C SER A 81 15.31 -8.37 18.99
N ASN A 82 14.58 -7.61 19.82
CA ASN A 82 13.33 -6.94 19.43
C ASN A 82 13.49 -5.97 18.24
N TRP A 83 14.71 -5.54 17.93
CA TRP A 83 15.00 -4.73 16.74
C TRP A 83 14.73 -5.43 15.41
N ARG A 84 14.57 -6.77 15.40
CA ARG A 84 14.26 -7.55 14.18
C ARG A 84 13.01 -7.06 13.45
N VAL A 85 12.06 -6.48 14.19
CA VAL A 85 10.76 -6.01 13.68
C VAL A 85 10.94 -5.00 12.54
N ILE A 86 12.01 -4.21 12.57
CA ILE A 86 12.26 -3.16 11.56
C ILE A 86 12.86 -3.74 10.26
N TYR A 87 13.36 -4.97 10.29
CA TYR A 87 13.87 -5.69 9.12
C TYR A 87 12.85 -6.60 8.47
N ASP A 88 11.72 -6.84 9.14
CA ASP A 88 10.64 -7.69 8.63
C ASP A 88 9.95 -7.03 7.42
N PHE A 89 9.86 -7.77 6.31
CA PHE A 89 9.23 -7.31 5.07
C PHE A 89 7.81 -6.80 5.29
N SER A 90 7.05 -7.48 6.15
CA SER A 90 5.66 -7.16 6.42
C SER A 90 5.54 -5.80 7.12
N VAL A 91 6.45 -5.51 8.05
CA VAL A 91 6.51 -4.24 8.78
C VAL A 91 7.02 -3.11 7.90
N VAL A 92 8.05 -3.36 7.08
CA VAL A 92 8.57 -2.39 6.10
C VAL A 92 7.46 -2.00 5.12
N THR A 93 6.79 -3.00 4.55
CA THR A 93 5.68 -2.80 3.60
C THR A 93 4.53 -2.04 4.23
N TYR A 94 4.12 -2.43 5.45
CA TYR A 94 3.09 -1.74 6.21
C TYR A 94 3.45 -0.28 6.49
N SER A 95 4.72 -0.03 6.86
CA SER A 95 5.23 1.32 7.12
C SER A 95 5.24 2.18 5.85
N MET A 96 5.58 1.61 4.70
CA MET A 96 5.47 2.30 3.41
C MET A 96 4.01 2.64 3.08
N LEU A 97 3.07 1.71 3.29
CA LEU A 97 1.64 1.93 3.09
C LEU A 97 1.12 3.05 4.00
N MET A 98 1.48 3.01 5.29
CA MET A 98 1.18 4.07 6.25
C MET A 98 1.74 5.42 5.79
N ALA A 99 3.02 5.49 5.44
CA ALA A 99 3.67 6.72 5.00
C ALA A 99 3.01 7.30 3.74
N TYR A 100 2.63 6.43 2.80
CA TYR A 100 1.86 6.84 1.63
C TYR A 100 0.52 7.47 2.03
N HIS A 101 -0.27 6.77 2.86
CA HIS A 101 -1.60 7.26 3.28
C HIS A 101 -1.54 8.54 4.10
N LEU A 102 -0.54 8.70 4.98
CA LEU A 102 -0.28 9.94 5.71
C LEU A 102 0.03 11.10 4.76
N THR A 103 0.88 10.85 3.75
CA THR A 103 1.28 11.85 2.76
C THR A 103 0.07 12.33 1.95
N VAL A 104 -0.69 11.40 1.37
CA VAL A 104 -1.85 11.76 0.53
C VAL A 104 -3.02 12.31 1.36
N LEU A 105 -3.19 11.91 2.63
CA LEU A 105 -4.13 12.54 3.54
C LEU A 105 -3.74 14.00 3.80
N GLY A 106 -2.47 14.26 4.14
CA GLY A 106 -1.96 15.61 4.35
C GLY A 106 -2.22 16.49 3.12
N TRP A 107 -1.87 15.99 1.93
CA TRP A 107 -2.11 16.70 0.68
C TRP A 107 -3.59 16.95 0.41
N THR A 108 -4.44 15.94 0.62
CA THR A 108 -5.89 16.05 0.42
C THR A 108 -6.50 17.08 1.37
N TYR A 109 -6.13 17.03 2.66
CA TYR A 109 -6.62 17.93 3.70
C TYR A 109 -6.18 19.37 3.44
N THR A 110 -4.89 19.58 3.20
CA THR A 110 -4.35 20.93 2.95
C THR A 110 -4.88 21.53 1.66
N HIS A 111 -5.05 20.73 0.59
CA HIS A 111 -5.63 21.20 -0.66
C HIS A 111 -7.09 21.63 -0.52
N LEU A 112 -7.85 20.94 0.33
CA LEU A 112 -9.27 21.19 0.55
C LEU A 112 -9.53 22.36 1.50
N TYR A 113 -8.87 22.38 2.66
CA TYR A 113 -9.15 23.34 3.74
C TYR A 113 -8.19 24.52 3.77
N HIS A 114 -6.99 24.39 3.19
CA HIS A 114 -5.96 25.42 3.20
C HIS A 114 -5.39 25.68 1.79
N PRO A 115 -6.22 26.04 0.79
CA PRO A 115 -5.76 26.22 -0.59
C PRO A 115 -4.75 27.36 -0.79
N ARG A 116 -4.63 28.29 0.18
CA ARG A 116 -3.72 29.45 0.14
C ARG A 116 -2.75 29.45 1.31
N ILE A 117 -2.01 28.35 1.50
CA ILE A 117 -1.00 28.25 2.58
C ILE A 117 0.05 29.37 2.54
N ASP A 118 0.34 29.90 1.35
CA ASP A 118 1.35 30.95 1.13
C ASP A 118 0.96 32.30 1.74
N GLU A 119 -0.32 32.51 2.03
CA GLU A 119 -0.84 33.69 2.75
C GLU A 119 -0.68 33.56 4.27
N THR A 120 -0.50 32.34 4.78
CA THR A 120 -0.32 32.06 6.21
C THR A 120 1.14 32.31 6.60
N ARG A 121 1.42 33.40 7.33
CA ARG A 121 2.74 34.04 7.23
C ARG A 121 3.79 33.72 8.30
N ARG A 122 3.53 32.97 9.38
CA ARG A 122 4.57 32.51 10.35
C ARG A 122 4.00 31.61 11.46
N GLY A 123 4.79 30.62 11.91
CA GLY A 123 4.51 29.81 13.10
C GLY A 123 4.91 28.33 12.94
N TRP A 124 4.80 27.55 14.02
CA TRP A 124 4.96 26.10 13.99
C TRP A 124 3.82 25.42 13.22
N GLU A 125 2.61 26.00 13.27
CA GLU A 125 1.45 25.57 12.47
C GLU A 125 1.72 25.71 10.96
N TYR A 126 2.31 26.82 10.53
CA TYR A 126 2.73 27.01 9.14
C TYR A 126 3.73 25.93 8.70
N TRP A 127 4.69 25.59 9.56
CA TRP A 127 5.66 24.54 9.27
C TRP A 127 4.99 23.17 9.13
N LEU A 128 4.09 22.81 10.05
CA LEU A 128 3.32 21.56 9.97
C LEU A 128 2.43 21.51 8.73
N LEU A 129 1.69 22.59 8.44
CA LEU A 129 0.85 22.71 7.26
C LEU A 129 1.68 22.62 5.98
N ARG A 130 2.88 23.19 5.96
CA ARG A 130 3.76 23.14 4.80
C ARG A 130 4.40 21.77 4.60
N LEU A 131 4.73 21.06 5.68
CA LEU A 131 5.17 19.66 5.62
C LEU A 131 4.06 18.75 5.06
N ALA A 132 2.81 18.97 5.50
CA ALA A 132 1.64 18.22 5.06
C ALA A 132 1.08 18.70 3.72
N SER A 133 1.57 19.82 3.17
CA SER A 133 1.03 20.38 1.93
C SER A 133 1.56 19.68 0.67
N LEU A 134 0.78 19.81 -0.41
CA LEU A 134 1.23 19.47 -1.75
C LEU A 134 2.58 20.15 -2.06
N PRO A 135 3.44 19.52 -2.87
CA PRO A 135 4.64 20.18 -3.37
C PRO A 135 4.29 21.52 -4.02
N SER A 136 5.19 22.51 -3.95
CA SER A 136 4.96 23.83 -4.55
C SER A 136 4.65 23.73 -6.06
N ASN A 137 4.03 24.77 -6.62
CA ASN A 137 3.71 24.82 -8.05
C ASN A 137 4.92 24.56 -8.99
N SER A 138 6.14 24.92 -8.56
CA SER A 138 7.37 24.59 -9.31
C SER A 138 7.73 23.11 -9.23
N ASP A 139 7.51 22.48 -8.07
CA ASP A 139 7.82 21.08 -7.81
C ASP A 139 6.82 20.15 -8.47
N MET A 140 5.56 20.55 -8.54
CA MET A 140 4.51 19.84 -9.26
C MET A 140 4.80 19.73 -10.75
N LYS A 141 5.53 20.70 -11.34
CA LYS A 141 5.96 20.67 -12.76
C LYS A 141 7.24 19.86 -12.98
N SER A 142 7.95 19.48 -11.92
CA SER A 142 9.19 18.71 -12.05
C SER A 142 8.92 17.24 -12.37
N LEU A 143 9.28 16.82 -13.58
CA LEU A 143 9.17 15.42 -14.02
C LEU A 143 9.92 14.44 -13.11
N ARG A 144 11.06 14.86 -12.55
CA ARG A 144 11.86 14.02 -11.62
C ARG A 144 11.10 13.77 -10.32
N LYS A 145 10.55 14.81 -9.71
CA LYS A 145 9.79 14.69 -8.46
C LYS A 145 8.51 13.87 -8.67
N GLN A 146 7.82 14.10 -9.80
CA GLN A 146 6.67 13.26 -10.18
C GLN A 146 7.07 11.79 -10.33
N PHE A 147 8.18 11.50 -11.02
CA PHE A 147 8.69 10.15 -11.17
C PHE A 147 8.99 9.46 -9.83
N TYR A 148 9.71 10.13 -8.92
CA TYR A 148 10.00 9.53 -7.61
C TYR A 148 8.74 9.27 -6.78
N PHE A 149 7.75 10.17 -6.84
CA PHE A 149 6.48 9.95 -6.17
C PHE A 149 5.70 8.78 -6.78
N THR A 150 5.59 8.70 -8.11
CA THR A 150 4.92 7.57 -8.76
C THR A 150 5.65 6.26 -8.54
N LEU A 151 6.99 6.30 -8.47
CA LEU A 151 7.80 5.15 -8.11
C LEU A 151 7.55 4.73 -6.65
N PHE A 152 7.52 5.66 -5.70
CA PHE A 152 7.21 5.36 -4.31
C PHE A 152 5.82 4.72 -4.15
N TYR A 153 4.79 5.29 -4.78
CA TYR A 153 3.44 4.72 -4.84
C TYR A 153 3.46 3.29 -5.43
N THR A 154 4.19 3.12 -6.53
CA THR A 154 4.33 1.84 -7.23
C THR A 154 4.99 0.80 -6.34
N VAL A 155 6.14 1.11 -5.73
CA VAL A 155 6.87 0.18 -4.85
C VAL A 155 6.00 -0.19 -3.64
N THR A 156 5.35 0.79 -3.01
CA THR A 156 4.45 0.54 -1.87
C THR A 156 3.32 -0.42 -2.23
N THR A 157 2.67 -0.20 -3.36
CA THR A 157 1.59 -1.05 -3.86
C THR A 157 2.09 -2.46 -4.20
N VAL A 158 3.19 -2.55 -4.95
CA VAL A 158 3.79 -3.81 -5.37
C VAL A 158 4.26 -4.62 -4.17
N PHE A 159 4.92 -4.00 -3.19
CA PHE A 159 5.36 -4.67 -1.97
C PHE A 159 4.18 -5.17 -1.15
N THR A 160 3.07 -4.42 -1.10
CA THR A 160 1.85 -4.88 -0.41
C THR A 160 1.27 -6.15 -1.03
N PHE A 161 1.22 -6.21 -2.36
CA PHE A 161 0.81 -7.43 -3.07
C PHE A 161 1.82 -8.57 -2.88
N MET A 162 3.11 -8.29 -2.99
CA MET A 162 4.16 -9.28 -2.71
C MET A 162 4.02 -9.85 -1.30
N ASN A 163 3.82 -9.00 -0.29
CA ASN A 163 3.69 -9.40 1.11
C ASN A 163 2.54 -10.39 1.30
N THR A 164 1.41 -10.12 0.63
CA THR A 164 0.23 -10.99 0.68
C THR A 164 0.44 -12.30 -0.06
N VAL A 165 1.05 -12.26 -1.25
CA VAL A 165 1.33 -13.46 -2.04
C VAL A 165 2.35 -14.35 -1.34
N ILE A 166 3.42 -13.78 -0.80
CA ILE A 166 4.44 -14.53 -0.04
C ILE A 166 3.77 -15.16 1.18
N TYR A 167 2.94 -14.43 1.92
CA TYR A 167 2.25 -14.99 3.06
C TYR A 167 1.35 -16.17 2.67
N LEU A 168 0.45 -15.98 1.69
CA LEU A 168 -0.55 -17.00 1.33
C LEU A 168 0.05 -18.24 0.67
N PHE A 169 1.10 -18.08 -0.13
CA PHE A 169 1.63 -19.17 -0.97
C PHE A 169 2.96 -19.73 -0.51
N VAL A 170 3.66 -19.06 0.41
CA VAL A 170 4.99 -19.49 0.89
C VAL A 170 4.96 -19.70 2.39
N THR A 171 4.55 -18.68 3.17
CA THR A 171 4.59 -18.76 4.63
C THR A 171 3.49 -19.67 5.20
N LEU A 172 2.23 -19.45 4.81
CA LEU A 172 1.10 -20.18 5.35
C LEU A 172 1.19 -21.71 5.10
N PRO A 173 1.51 -22.20 3.88
CA PRO A 173 1.66 -23.64 3.66
C PRO A 173 2.85 -24.25 4.43
N HIS A 174 3.93 -23.49 4.60
CA HIS A 174 5.11 -23.96 5.36
C HIS A 174 4.79 -24.16 6.84
N ASP A 175 4.02 -23.25 7.43
CA ASP A 175 3.60 -23.30 8.82
C ASP A 175 2.64 -24.49 9.09
N ASP A 176 1.75 -24.80 8.14
CA ASP A 176 0.82 -25.93 8.24
C ASP A 176 1.54 -27.30 8.15
N GLU A 177 2.54 -27.44 7.28
CA GLU A 177 3.30 -28.69 7.11
C GLU A 177 4.19 -29.03 8.31
N THR A 178 4.59 -28.03 9.11
CA THR A 178 5.50 -28.23 10.24
C THR A 178 4.80 -28.45 11.59
N SER A 179 3.49 -28.18 11.73
CA SER A 179 2.87 -28.09 13.06
C SER A 179 1.74 -29.09 13.38
N GLY A 180 0.99 -29.66 12.43
CA GLY A 180 -0.10 -30.61 12.76
C GLY A 180 -1.21 -30.04 13.69
N GLU A 181 -1.15 -28.75 14.00
CA GLU A 181 -2.03 -27.89 14.78
C GLU A 181 -2.13 -26.55 14.01
N PRO A 182 -3.17 -25.72 14.23
CA PRO A 182 -3.40 -24.53 13.41
C PRO A 182 -2.19 -23.58 13.38
N ALA A 183 -1.86 -23.12 12.16
CA ALA A 183 -0.70 -22.32 11.78
C ALA A 183 -0.06 -21.49 12.90
N GLN A 184 1.14 -21.90 13.32
CA GLN A 184 2.08 -21.00 13.99
C GLN A 184 2.90 -20.25 12.95
N PRO A 185 2.61 -18.96 12.65
CA PRO A 185 3.59 -18.14 11.98
C PRO A 185 4.80 -17.98 12.90
N GLN A 186 5.91 -18.51 12.43
CA GLN A 186 7.19 -17.93 12.78
C GLN A 186 7.19 -16.48 12.28
N PRO A 187 7.60 -15.51 13.10
CA PRO A 187 8.06 -14.25 12.55
C PRO A 187 9.17 -14.64 11.58
N SER A 188 9.23 -13.95 10.47
CA SER A 188 10.21 -14.24 9.44
C SER A 188 11.67 -14.08 9.94
N GLY A 189 11.85 -13.68 11.21
CA GLY A 189 13.04 -13.81 12.06
C GLY A 189 12.85 -14.43 13.46
N GLY A 190 12.17 -15.57 13.53
CA GLY A 190 12.18 -16.45 14.70
C GLY A 190 12.67 -17.82 14.26
N SER A 191 13.95 -18.12 14.47
CA SER A 191 14.39 -19.50 14.35
C SER A 191 13.59 -20.40 15.30
N SER A 192 13.15 -21.54 14.79
CA SER A 192 12.63 -22.68 15.53
C SER A 192 13.75 -23.41 16.31
N VAL A 193 14.71 -22.68 16.87
CA VAL A 193 15.73 -23.32 17.72
C VAL A 193 15.19 -23.59 19.13
N SER A 194 14.11 -22.90 19.55
CA SER A 194 13.52 -23.17 20.88
C SER A 194 12.72 -24.49 20.93
N SER A 195 11.94 -24.85 19.90
CA SER A 195 11.12 -26.08 19.97
C SER A 195 11.93 -27.37 19.75
N MET A 196 13.10 -27.28 19.13
CA MET A 196 13.94 -28.46 18.91
C MET A 196 14.75 -28.87 20.15
N TYR A 197 15.01 -27.94 21.08
CA TYR A 197 15.69 -28.24 22.34
C TYR A 197 14.73 -28.59 23.48
N GLU A 198 13.48 -28.11 23.43
CA GLU A 198 12.48 -28.38 24.48
C GLU A 198 11.83 -29.77 24.32
N SER A 199 11.71 -30.28 23.08
CA SER A 199 11.20 -31.64 22.82
C SER A 199 12.17 -32.77 23.21
N ALA A 200 13.42 -32.47 23.58
CA ALA A 200 14.39 -33.47 24.04
C ALA A 200 14.39 -33.67 25.57
N LEU A 201 13.78 -32.76 26.34
CA LEU A 201 13.81 -32.76 27.81
C LEU A 201 12.51 -32.19 28.41
N GLY A 202 11.39 -32.92 28.31
CA GLY A 202 10.16 -32.45 28.96
C GLY A 202 8.95 -33.34 28.76
N MET A 203 8.89 -34.41 29.53
CA MET A 203 7.74 -35.30 29.65
C MET A 203 6.61 -34.58 30.40
N GLU A 204 5.47 -34.28 29.77
CA GLU A 204 4.15 -34.39 30.44
C GLU A 204 2.98 -34.51 29.44
N MET A 205 2.03 -35.33 29.83
CA MET A 205 0.96 -35.96 29.05
C MET A 205 -0.38 -35.33 29.45
N THR A 206 -1.24 -34.92 28.50
CA THR A 206 -2.70 -34.94 28.73
C THR A 206 -3.53 -34.99 27.44
N ARG A 207 -4.19 -36.16 27.26
CA ARG A 207 -5.57 -36.45 26.76
C ARG A 207 -6.06 -35.65 25.53
N LEU A 208 -6.40 -36.21 24.37
CA LEU A 208 -7.28 -37.36 24.07
C LEU A 208 -8.59 -37.32 24.88
N ASP A 209 -9.41 -36.30 24.65
CA ASP A 209 -10.88 -36.30 24.77
C ASP A 209 -11.41 -34.90 24.36
N ASP A 210 -11.71 -34.67 23.08
CA ASP A 210 -12.98 -34.04 22.67
C ASP A 210 -13.11 -33.98 21.13
N VAL A 211 -13.68 -35.05 20.58
CA VAL A 211 -14.29 -35.06 19.26
C VAL A 211 -15.66 -34.39 19.38
N HIS A 212 -15.70 -33.06 19.33
CA HIS A 212 -16.96 -32.31 19.26
C HIS A 212 -16.92 -31.18 18.24
N LYS A 213 -17.49 -31.46 17.06
CA LYS A 213 -18.05 -30.53 16.06
C LYS A 213 -17.30 -29.21 15.88
N HIS A 214 -16.33 -29.21 14.96
CA HIS A 214 -15.69 -27.99 14.46
C HIS A 214 -16.70 -27.11 13.71
N GLU A 215 -17.24 -26.08 14.38
CA GLU A 215 -17.78 -24.90 13.71
C GLU A 215 -16.61 -23.95 13.40
N PRO A 216 -16.42 -23.56 12.13
CA PRO A 216 -15.17 -22.96 11.61
C PRO A 216 -14.84 -21.56 12.15
N PHE A 217 -15.71 -20.98 12.99
CA PHE A 217 -15.54 -19.64 13.55
C PHE A 217 -15.20 -19.66 15.04
N THR A 218 -15.30 -20.79 15.73
CA THR A 218 -15.08 -20.84 17.19
C THR A 218 -13.58 -20.85 17.56
N GLU A 219 -12.72 -21.43 16.71
CA GLU A 219 -11.25 -21.40 16.85
C GLU A 219 -10.63 -20.04 16.45
N ILE A 220 -11.30 -19.24 15.60
CA ILE A 220 -10.81 -17.91 15.19
C ILE A 220 -10.91 -16.90 16.34
N PHE A 221 -11.82 -17.13 17.30
CA PHE A 221 -12.15 -16.16 18.35
C PHE A 221 -11.91 -16.64 19.79
N GLY A 222 -11.42 -17.87 20.02
CA GLY A 222 -10.99 -18.36 21.35
C GLY A 222 -9.50 -18.71 21.37
N GLU A 223 -8.75 -18.21 22.37
CA GLU A 223 -7.29 -18.38 22.52
C GLU A 223 -6.46 -18.19 21.23
N GLY A 224 -6.54 -16.99 20.63
CA GLY A 224 -5.77 -16.71 19.40
C GLY A 224 -6.26 -15.54 18.54
N TRP A 225 -7.42 -14.96 18.89
CA TRP A 225 -8.05 -13.89 18.11
C TRP A 225 -7.12 -12.71 17.80
N PHE A 226 -6.24 -12.33 18.74
CA PHE A 226 -5.33 -11.20 18.56
C PHE A 226 -4.26 -11.50 17.51
N LYS A 227 -3.72 -12.72 17.52
CA LYS A 227 -2.77 -13.21 16.51
C LYS A 227 -3.41 -13.26 15.13
N ALA A 228 -4.58 -13.90 15.02
CA ALA A 228 -5.34 -13.96 13.78
C ALA A 228 -5.68 -12.56 13.25
N PHE A 229 -6.12 -11.66 14.14
CA PHE A 229 -6.37 -10.26 13.82
C PHE A 229 -5.13 -9.59 13.24
N VAL A 230 -3.98 -9.66 13.92
CA VAL A 230 -2.72 -9.04 13.47
C VAL A 230 -2.33 -9.58 12.08
N ILE A 231 -2.37 -10.89 11.88
CA ILE A 231 -2.02 -11.54 10.61
C ILE A 231 -2.94 -11.08 9.48
N ILE A 232 -4.27 -11.19 9.67
CA ILE A 232 -5.25 -10.80 8.64
C ILE A 232 -5.04 -9.32 8.27
N ASN A 233 -4.81 -8.46 9.26
CA ASN A 233 -4.62 -7.05 9.00
C ASN A 233 -3.30 -6.77 8.25
N LEU A 234 -2.22 -7.43 8.64
CA LEU A 234 -0.88 -7.20 8.09
C LEU A 234 -0.79 -7.60 6.61
N PHE A 235 -1.43 -8.70 6.22
CA PHE A 235 -1.39 -9.23 4.85
C PHE A 235 -2.65 -8.88 4.06
N VAL A 236 -3.82 -9.36 4.50
CA VAL A 236 -5.06 -9.28 3.71
C VAL A 236 -5.63 -7.87 3.70
N ALA A 237 -5.76 -7.23 4.87
CA ALA A 237 -6.36 -5.91 4.95
C ALA A 237 -5.48 -4.82 4.31
N SER A 238 -4.15 -4.90 4.45
CA SER A 238 -3.21 -4.02 3.73
C SER A 238 -3.42 -4.08 2.20
N THR A 239 -3.61 -5.28 1.65
CA THR A 239 -3.95 -5.45 0.23
C THR A 239 -5.33 -4.90 -0.10
N ALA A 240 -6.33 -5.11 0.75
CA ALA A 240 -7.66 -4.54 0.54
C ALA A 240 -7.62 -3.00 0.52
N VAL A 241 -6.90 -2.37 1.46
CA VAL A 241 -6.66 -0.92 1.49
C VAL A 241 -5.99 -0.44 0.20
N THR A 242 -4.98 -1.17 -0.27
CA THR A 242 -4.27 -0.86 -1.52
C THR A 242 -5.18 -0.98 -2.74
N LEU A 243 -6.07 -1.97 -2.79
CA LEU A 243 -7.07 -2.10 -3.85
C LEU A 243 -8.07 -0.94 -3.79
N VAL A 244 -8.55 -0.59 -2.59
CA VAL A 244 -9.45 0.55 -2.39
C VAL A 244 -8.79 1.85 -2.88
N GLU A 245 -7.50 2.02 -2.56
CA GLU A 245 -6.70 3.15 -3.00
C GLU A 245 -6.62 3.24 -4.53
N ILE A 246 -6.23 2.14 -5.19
CA ILE A 246 -6.14 2.05 -6.66
C ILE A 246 -7.47 2.45 -7.27
N PHE A 247 -8.56 1.77 -6.90
CA PHE A 247 -9.83 1.86 -7.60
C PHE A 247 -10.61 3.13 -7.26
N TRP A 248 -10.63 3.60 -6.01
CA TRP A 248 -11.54 4.66 -5.58
C TRP A 248 -10.86 5.94 -5.10
N LEU A 249 -9.76 5.87 -4.35
CA LEU A 249 -9.26 7.04 -3.62
C LEU A 249 -8.29 7.90 -4.43
N ASN A 250 -7.59 7.33 -5.41
CA ASN A 250 -6.79 8.11 -6.34
C ASN A 250 -7.25 8.02 -7.79
N SER A 251 -6.79 9.02 -8.53
CA SER A 251 -6.98 9.10 -9.96
C SER A 251 -5.76 8.71 -10.76
N ILE A 252 -4.59 8.41 -10.18
CA ILE A 252 -3.30 8.13 -10.85
C ILE A 252 -3.46 7.20 -12.09
N LYS A 253 -2.74 7.53 -13.19
CA LYS A 253 -2.74 6.81 -14.49
C LYS A 253 -1.62 5.79 -14.45
N ARG A 254 -1.69 4.83 -15.37
CA ARG A 254 -0.57 3.94 -15.66
C ARG A 254 0.73 4.74 -15.90
N PRO A 255 1.87 4.32 -15.31
CA PRO A 255 3.15 4.98 -15.55
C PRO A 255 3.54 4.92 -17.03
N VAL A 256 3.93 6.06 -17.61
CA VAL A 256 4.39 6.12 -19.01
C VAL A 256 5.77 5.48 -19.16
N ALA A 257 6.65 5.69 -18.17
CA ALA A 257 7.99 5.11 -18.13
C ALA A 257 7.96 3.70 -17.51
N VAL A 258 7.33 2.75 -18.21
CA VAL A 258 7.12 1.38 -17.73
C VAL A 258 8.45 0.73 -17.34
N GLY A 259 9.46 0.78 -18.23
CA GLY A 259 10.77 0.16 -17.97
C GLY A 259 11.48 0.74 -16.75
N ALA A 260 11.38 2.06 -16.52
CA ALA A 260 11.98 2.70 -15.36
C ALA A 260 11.29 2.29 -14.04
N HIS A 261 9.97 2.10 -14.06
CA HIS A 261 9.23 1.60 -12.89
C HIS A 261 9.53 0.12 -12.65
N THR A 262 9.58 -0.71 -13.69
CA THR A 262 9.98 -2.13 -13.59
C THR A 262 11.37 -2.26 -12.98
N LEU A 263 12.37 -1.53 -13.49
CA LEU A 263 13.72 -1.54 -12.93
C LEU A 263 13.74 -0.99 -11.50
N GLY A 264 12.96 0.05 -11.22
CA GLY A 264 12.85 0.64 -9.90
C GLY A 264 12.29 -0.33 -8.84
N VAL A 265 11.21 -1.05 -9.15
CA VAL A 265 10.64 -2.05 -8.21
C VAL A 265 11.59 -3.23 -8.00
N THR A 266 12.24 -3.71 -9.07
CA THR A 266 13.22 -4.80 -8.97
C THR A 266 14.43 -4.37 -8.14
N PHE A 267 14.91 -3.15 -8.34
CA PHE A 267 15.99 -2.57 -7.54
C PHE A 267 15.59 -2.43 -6.08
N CYS A 268 14.39 -1.92 -5.77
CA CYS A 268 13.89 -1.84 -4.40
C CYS A 268 13.74 -3.22 -3.75
N ALA A 269 13.30 -4.25 -4.48
CA ALA A 269 13.23 -5.62 -3.96
C ALA A 269 14.62 -6.15 -3.61
N GLY A 270 15.62 -5.91 -4.48
CA GLY A 270 17.02 -6.22 -4.17
C GLY A 270 17.57 -5.45 -2.98
N LEU A 271 17.24 -4.15 -2.85
CA LEU A 271 17.60 -3.35 -1.69
C LEU A 271 16.99 -3.90 -0.41
N TYR A 272 15.75 -4.38 -0.44
CA TYR A 272 15.14 -5.03 0.72
C TYR A 272 15.90 -6.30 1.12
N LEU A 273 16.36 -7.13 0.19
CA LEU A 273 17.21 -8.28 0.55
C LEU A 273 18.52 -7.85 1.22
N GLY A 274 19.12 -6.75 0.75
CA GLY A 274 20.26 -6.12 1.43
C GLY A 274 19.91 -5.65 2.85
N TRP A 275 18.74 -5.04 3.02
CA TRP A 275 18.21 -4.62 4.32
C TRP A 275 17.99 -5.82 5.26
N ALA A 276 17.37 -6.89 4.77
CA ALA A 276 17.19 -8.14 5.51
C ALA A 276 18.52 -8.76 5.95
N ALA A 277 19.54 -8.72 5.08
CA ALA A 277 20.88 -9.21 5.42
C ALA A 277 21.54 -8.39 6.54
N ILE A 278 21.37 -7.06 6.55
CA ILE A 278 21.80 -6.20 7.67
C ILE A 278 21.05 -6.61 8.95
N GLY A 279 19.74 -6.82 8.87
CA GLY A 279 18.92 -7.28 9.99
C GLY A 279 19.41 -8.58 10.60
N LYS A 280 19.82 -9.55 9.76
CA LYS A 280 20.43 -10.81 10.21
C LYS A 280 21.71 -10.58 11.01
N ILE A 281 22.58 -9.68 10.54
CA ILE A 281 23.84 -9.37 11.20
C ILE A 281 23.59 -8.71 12.56
N GLU A 282 22.63 -7.79 12.65
CA GLU A 282 22.37 -7.03 13.87
C GLU A 282 21.55 -7.80 14.91
N THR A 283 20.60 -8.61 14.46
CA THR A 283 19.60 -9.23 15.35
C THR A 283 19.80 -10.74 15.50
N GLY A 284 20.61 -11.35 14.63
CA GLY A 284 20.80 -12.80 14.55
C GLY A 284 19.66 -13.53 13.85
N ALA A 285 18.60 -12.82 13.47
CA ALA A 285 17.39 -13.36 12.89
C ALA A 285 17.30 -13.04 11.40
N ASP A 286 17.05 -14.05 10.58
CA ASP A 286 16.72 -13.84 9.16
C ASP A 286 15.40 -13.06 9.02
N ALA A 287 15.13 -12.49 7.86
CA ALA A 287 13.85 -11.80 7.60
C ALA A 287 12.84 -12.66 6.85
N PHE A 288 13.22 -13.90 6.49
CA PHE A 288 12.38 -14.98 5.98
C PHE A 288 13.04 -16.32 6.32
N TYR A 289 12.24 -17.37 6.58
CA TYR A 289 12.77 -18.72 6.82
C TYR A 289 13.65 -19.19 5.65
N TRP A 290 13.27 -18.81 4.42
CA TRP A 290 13.98 -19.19 3.21
C TRP A 290 15.30 -18.42 2.97
N LEU A 291 15.66 -17.50 3.86
CA LEU A 291 16.97 -16.88 3.91
C LEU A 291 17.94 -17.61 4.87
N ASP A 292 17.43 -18.51 5.71
CA ASP A 292 18.25 -19.33 6.59
C ASP A 292 18.75 -20.59 5.86
N GLU A 293 20.06 -20.60 5.58
CA GLU A 293 20.75 -21.74 4.96
C GLU A 293 20.61 -23.03 5.77
N LYS A 294 20.54 -22.94 7.11
CA LYS A 294 20.40 -24.14 7.96
C LYS A 294 19.01 -24.76 7.84
N LEU A 295 18.00 -23.94 7.65
CA LEU A 295 16.60 -24.36 7.60
C LEU A 295 16.23 -24.88 6.20
N ILE A 296 16.71 -24.22 5.15
CA ILE A 296 16.54 -24.69 3.76
C ILE A 296 17.54 -25.79 3.35
N GLY A 297 18.63 -25.95 4.10
CA GLY A 297 19.62 -27.02 3.91
C GLY A 297 20.63 -26.79 2.78
N SER A 298 20.48 -25.74 1.95
CA SER A 298 21.43 -25.41 0.89
C SER A 298 21.49 -23.92 0.58
N ARG A 299 22.72 -23.42 0.40
CA ARG A 299 22.99 -22.06 -0.10
C ARG A 299 22.39 -21.81 -1.48
N GLU A 300 22.36 -22.82 -2.34
CA GLU A 300 21.80 -22.68 -3.69
C GLU A 300 20.28 -22.41 -3.63
N ALA A 301 19.59 -23.05 -2.69
CA ALA A 301 18.16 -22.84 -2.50
C ALA A 301 17.86 -21.46 -1.89
N VAL A 302 18.69 -20.96 -0.97
CA VAL A 302 18.60 -19.56 -0.50
C VAL A 302 18.77 -18.56 -1.65
N VAL A 303 19.74 -18.80 -2.54
CA VAL A 303 19.96 -17.98 -3.73
C VAL A 303 18.76 -18.06 -4.68
N ALA A 304 18.23 -19.25 -4.94
CA ALA A 304 17.07 -19.46 -5.79
C ALA A 304 15.81 -18.74 -5.24
N SER A 305 15.54 -18.86 -3.94
CA SER A 305 14.43 -18.14 -3.26
C SER A 305 14.61 -16.63 -3.33
N SER A 306 15.84 -16.14 -3.18
CA SER A 306 16.17 -14.71 -3.32
C SER A 306 15.91 -14.20 -4.75
N ILE A 307 16.28 -14.98 -5.76
CA ILE A 307 15.97 -14.69 -7.17
C ILE A 307 14.44 -14.69 -7.37
N GLY A 308 13.73 -15.67 -6.80
CA GLY A 308 12.28 -15.75 -6.83
C GLY A 308 11.60 -14.51 -6.23
N PHE A 309 12.06 -14.05 -5.07
CA PHE A 309 11.57 -12.83 -4.43
C PHE A 309 11.76 -11.59 -5.31
N VAL A 310 12.95 -11.41 -5.91
CA VAL A 310 13.24 -10.28 -6.80
C VAL A 310 12.42 -10.38 -8.10
N ALA A 311 12.24 -11.59 -8.64
CA ALA A 311 11.43 -11.84 -9.83
C ALA A 311 9.92 -11.65 -9.59
N LEU A 312 9.45 -11.81 -8.35
CA LEU A 312 8.06 -11.55 -7.98
C LEU A 312 7.70 -10.06 -8.12
N ALA A 313 8.64 -9.14 -7.88
CA ALA A 313 8.41 -7.69 -7.98
C ALA A 313 7.89 -7.23 -9.37
N PRO A 314 8.52 -7.56 -10.52
CA PRO A 314 7.99 -7.20 -11.83
C PRO A 314 6.68 -7.92 -12.18
N ILE A 315 6.42 -9.12 -11.64
CA ILE A 315 5.13 -9.82 -11.82
C ILE A 315 4.02 -9.04 -11.10
N MET A 316 4.24 -8.68 -9.85
CA MET A 316 3.29 -7.89 -9.05
C MET A 316 3.12 -6.46 -9.59
N TYR A 317 4.17 -5.88 -10.18
CA TYR A 317 4.05 -4.61 -10.91
C TYR A 317 3.15 -4.75 -12.14
N SER A 318 3.29 -5.82 -12.92
CA SER A 318 2.41 -6.08 -14.07
C SER A 318 0.95 -6.25 -13.63
N PHE A 319 0.72 -6.93 -12.50
CA PHE A 319 -0.60 -7.04 -11.88
C PHE A 319 -1.18 -5.67 -11.49
N MET A 320 -0.42 -4.85 -10.76
CA MET A 320 -0.80 -3.47 -10.43
C MET A 320 -1.12 -2.65 -11.69
N TYR A 321 -0.26 -2.72 -12.71
CA TYR A 321 -0.43 -2.00 -13.98
C TYR A 321 -1.75 -2.38 -14.67
N GLY A 322 -2.11 -3.66 -14.62
CA GLY A 322 -3.40 -4.18 -15.08
C GLY A 322 -4.59 -3.63 -14.29
N LEU A 323 -4.52 -3.61 -12.95
CA LEU A 323 -5.59 -3.08 -12.09
C LEU A 323 -5.84 -1.58 -12.36
N VAL A 324 -4.78 -0.78 -12.46
CA VAL A 324 -4.88 0.64 -12.82
C VAL A 324 -5.53 0.78 -14.20
N GLY A 325 -5.19 -0.10 -15.15
CA GLY A 325 -5.83 -0.07 -16.47
C GLY A 325 -7.30 -0.48 -16.47
N MET A 326 -7.69 -1.44 -15.65
CA MET A 326 -9.09 -1.80 -15.46
C MET A 326 -9.88 -0.62 -14.91
N LYS A 327 -9.37 0.07 -13.87
CA LYS A 327 -9.98 1.28 -13.33
C LYS A 327 -10.13 2.39 -14.38
N GLU A 328 -9.09 2.68 -15.15
CA GLU A 328 -9.16 3.69 -16.22
C GLU A 328 -10.26 3.37 -17.24
N ASN A 329 -10.45 2.09 -17.56
CA ASN A 329 -11.51 1.67 -18.46
C ASN A 329 -12.90 1.82 -17.83
N MET A 330 -13.06 1.41 -16.56
CA MET A 330 -14.32 1.54 -15.81
C MET A 330 -14.76 3.00 -15.70
N THR A 331 -13.85 3.88 -15.30
CA THR A 331 -14.10 5.32 -15.11
C THR A 331 -14.42 5.99 -16.43
N ARG A 332 -13.70 5.68 -17.51
CA ARG A 332 -14.02 6.17 -18.86
C ARG A 332 -15.41 5.74 -19.32
N ASN A 333 -15.79 4.49 -19.14
CA ASN A 333 -17.12 3.99 -19.54
C ASN A 333 -18.22 4.63 -18.69
N HIS A 334 -17.95 4.86 -17.40
CA HIS A 334 -18.86 5.58 -16.52
C HIS A 334 -19.09 7.02 -16.98
N HIS A 335 -18.06 7.73 -17.45
CA HIS A 335 -18.21 9.11 -17.93
C HIS A 335 -18.94 9.22 -19.28
N LYS A 336 -18.87 8.20 -20.13
CA LYS A 336 -19.56 8.20 -21.43
C LYS A 336 -21.07 8.02 -21.33
N LYS A 337 -21.56 7.23 -20.36
CA LYS A 337 -22.99 6.97 -20.16
C LYS A 337 -23.85 8.22 -19.98
N PRO A 338 -23.51 9.18 -19.10
CA PRO A 338 -24.29 10.40 -18.92
C PRO A 338 -24.21 11.35 -20.13
N VAL A 339 -23.09 11.38 -20.87
CA VAL A 339 -22.96 12.20 -22.09
C VAL A 339 -23.84 11.67 -23.22
N GLY A 340 -23.91 10.34 -23.39
CA GLY A 340 -24.83 9.72 -24.35
C GLY A 340 -26.30 9.99 -24.00
N ALA A 341 -26.67 9.84 -22.72
CA ALA A 341 -28.03 10.10 -22.26
C ALA A 341 -28.43 11.58 -22.35
N ALA A 342 -27.49 12.51 -22.13
CA ALA A 342 -27.73 13.94 -22.30
C ALA A 342 -27.88 14.34 -23.78
N ALA A 343 -27.07 13.76 -24.68
CA ALA A 343 -27.18 13.99 -26.12
C ALA A 343 -28.50 13.43 -26.69
N GLU A 344 -28.94 12.26 -26.23
CA GLU A 344 -30.23 11.67 -26.62
C GLU A 344 -31.45 12.46 -26.09
N ALA A 345 -31.27 13.24 -25.03
CA ALA A 345 -32.32 14.11 -24.46
C ALA A 345 -32.38 15.50 -25.11
N GLU A 346 -31.32 15.96 -25.78
CA GLU A 346 -31.31 17.20 -26.57
C GLU A 346 -31.87 16.99 -28.00
N ASP A 347 -31.88 15.75 -28.49
CA ASP A 347 -32.44 15.36 -29.80
C ASP A 347 -33.95 15.01 -29.76
N GLN A 348 -34.62 15.16 -28.59
CA GLN A 348 -36.07 15.00 -28.39
C GLN A 348 -36.73 16.34 -28.07
#